data_AF-A0A2V2RX99-F1
#
_entry.id   AF-A0A2V2RX99-F1
#
_cell.length_a   1.000
_cell.length_b   1.000
_cell.length_c   1.000
_cell.angle_alpha   90.00
_cell.angle_beta   90.00
_cell.angle_gamma   90.00
#
_symmetry.space_group_name_H-M   'P 1'
#
loop_
_entity.id
_entity.type
_entity.pdbx_description
1 polymer ?
#
loop_
_entity_poly.entity_id
_entity_poly.type
_entity_poly.pdbx_seq_one_letter_code
_entity_poly.pdbx_strand_id
1 'polypeptide(L)'
;MNQASATLGAVAMQPVAATKQDTGLPELLLALGATSIVLGLIWDISWHISIGRDTFWTPAHMAIYAGGVLGGCVGGWLAFQHTFLVPISSASSVRVFGLRAPLGAWVAIWGALAMVTSAPFDDWWHNAYGLDVKIVSPPHAVLGLGMFGISIGAVLLAAARQNRACASEHDRNTCTDAPTLHAPDAPHALPSLHAPHAQTLFIYAGGIFVLIGVVFLTEYTFPNMQHAAFFYYACSVMIPFRLVALSRAGRTTWPATRIAAVYMIFVCLMLWILPLFPAQPKLAPIYTRVTHMVPPAFPLLLVFPAAAIDLVLRGVGAPNSISARWIPMAGSRRNGIRRSVEVIPEPLRQMALAVALGAIFLLVFMAVQWFFAEFMLSSYAKNWFFAGDRSFGYGAGAGDWRTRFWHQDASRPGADLLSFSKVLFSWALAAVASWVGLIWGGWMRKVQR
;
A
#
# COMPACT_ATOMS: atom_id res chain seq x y z
N MET A 1 69.84 38.55 -19.76
CA MET A 1 68.91 39.28 -18.88
C MET A 1 67.56 38.59 -18.94
N ASN A 2 67.22 37.88 -17.86
CA ASN A 2 65.96 37.14 -17.69
C ASN A 2 64.82 38.08 -17.35
N GLN A 3 63.64 37.90 -17.96
CA GLN A 3 62.35 38.07 -17.28
C GLN A 3 61.35 37.07 -17.86
N ALA A 4 61.19 35.94 -17.17
CA ALA A 4 60.05 35.05 -17.32
C ALA A 4 59.07 35.36 -16.18
N SER A 5 57.93 35.94 -16.51
CA SER A 5 56.82 36.14 -15.56
C SER A 5 56.04 34.83 -15.44
N ALA A 6 56.19 34.15 -14.30
CA ALA A 6 55.41 32.98 -13.96
C ALA A 6 54.01 33.39 -13.48
N THR A 7 52.99 33.20 -14.31
CA THR A 7 51.59 33.21 -13.89
C THR A 7 51.24 31.82 -13.33
N LEU A 8 51.40 31.66 -12.01
CA LEU A 8 50.82 30.56 -11.26
C LEU A 8 49.29 30.70 -11.31
N GLY A 9 48.66 29.93 -12.21
CA GLY A 9 47.21 29.75 -12.24
C GLY A 9 46.77 29.09 -10.94
N ALA A 10 46.13 29.85 -10.06
CA ALA A 10 45.44 29.32 -8.90
C ALA A 10 44.30 28.42 -9.40
N VAL A 11 44.49 27.11 -9.31
CA VAL A 11 43.40 26.14 -9.43
C VAL A 11 42.47 26.41 -8.25
N ALA A 12 41.35 27.09 -8.52
CA ALA A 12 40.29 27.28 -7.56
C ALA A 12 39.75 25.89 -7.19
N MET A 13 40.19 25.39 -6.04
CA MET A 13 39.67 24.19 -5.42
C MET A 13 38.19 24.48 -5.11
N GLN A 14 37.28 23.96 -5.93
CA GLN A 14 35.85 24.11 -5.66
C GLN A 14 35.58 23.49 -4.28
N PRO A 15 34.88 24.19 -3.39
CA PRO A 15 34.53 23.61 -2.11
C PRO A 15 33.70 22.36 -2.41
N VAL A 16 34.17 21.21 -1.95
CA VAL A 16 33.39 19.96 -1.93
C VAL A 16 32.18 20.28 -1.07
N ALA A 17 31.06 20.59 -1.72
CA ALA A 17 29.81 20.87 -1.03
C ALA A 17 29.52 19.67 -0.15
N ALA A 18 29.56 19.88 1.18
CA ALA A 18 29.18 18.87 2.15
C ALA A 18 27.79 18.38 1.75
N THR A 19 27.72 17.15 1.26
CA THR A 19 26.48 16.54 0.80
C THR A 19 25.63 16.35 2.05
N LYS A 20 24.70 17.26 2.29
CA LYS A 20 23.76 17.19 3.40
C LYS A 20 23.10 15.81 3.34
N GLN A 21 23.37 14.96 4.33
CA GLN A 21 22.81 13.60 4.36
C GLN A 21 21.28 13.71 4.32
N ASP A 22 20.68 13.24 3.22
CA ASP A 22 19.23 13.14 3.10
C ASP A 22 18.77 11.93 3.94
N THR A 23 18.33 12.20 5.17
CA THR A 23 17.98 11.16 6.16
C THR A 23 16.68 10.42 5.85
N GLY A 24 15.82 10.96 4.97
CA GLY A 24 14.50 10.37 4.70
C GLY A 24 13.51 10.41 5.87
N LEU A 25 13.81 11.26 6.86
CA LEU A 25 13.01 11.38 8.07
C LEU A 25 11.54 11.79 7.80
N PRO A 26 11.23 12.77 6.93
CA PRO A 26 9.85 13.13 6.64
C PRO A 26 9.04 11.96 6.06
N GLU A 27 9.63 11.20 5.14
CA GLU A 27 8.97 10.05 4.51
C GLU A 27 8.71 8.92 5.52
N LEU A 28 9.67 8.67 6.43
CA LEU A 28 9.50 7.72 7.53
C LEU A 28 8.40 8.17 8.50
N LEU A 29 8.42 9.42 8.95
CA LEU A 29 7.43 9.96 9.88
C LEU A 29 6.02 9.91 9.29
N LEU A 30 5.86 10.20 7.99
CA LEU A 30 4.55 10.11 7.34
C LEU A 30 4.07 8.65 7.24
N ALA A 31 4.98 7.70 6.96
CA ALA A 31 4.65 6.28 6.97
C ALA A 31 4.28 5.76 8.38
N LEU A 32 4.96 6.25 9.42
CA LEU A 32 4.62 5.97 10.82
C LEU A 32 3.26 6.58 11.20
N GLY A 33 2.94 7.79 10.71
CA GLY A 33 1.62 8.41 10.88
C GLY A 33 0.51 7.55 10.27
N ALA A 34 0.69 7.11 9.01
CA ALA A 34 -0.24 6.19 8.35
C ALA A 34 -0.38 4.85 9.10
N THR A 35 0.71 4.37 9.71
CA THR A 35 0.72 3.14 10.52
C THR A 35 -0.08 3.33 11.81
N SER A 36 0.12 4.45 12.50
CA SER A 36 -0.64 4.80 13.71
C SER A 36 -2.14 4.87 13.42
N ILE A 37 -2.53 5.45 12.28
CA ILE A 37 -3.94 5.50 11.83
C ILE A 37 -4.50 4.09 11.68
N VAL A 38 -3.87 3.23 10.89
CA VAL A 38 -4.47 1.92 10.56
C VAL A 38 -4.43 0.94 11.73
N LEU A 39 -3.40 0.99 12.57
CA LEU A 39 -3.38 0.19 13.80
C LEU A 39 -4.39 0.72 14.82
N GLY A 40 -4.53 2.04 14.93
CA GLY A 40 -5.60 2.67 15.68
C GLY A 40 -6.98 2.20 15.20
N LEU A 41 -7.23 2.16 13.89
CA LEU A 41 -8.49 1.69 13.31
C LEU A 41 -8.79 0.21 13.61
N ILE A 42 -7.79 -0.69 13.50
CA ILE A 42 -7.98 -2.11 13.86
C ILE A 42 -8.28 -2.24 15.36
N TRP A 43 -7.56 -1.48 16.19
CA TRP A 43 -7.80 -1.45 17.62
C TRP A 43 -9.19 -0.91 17.95
N ASP A 44 -9.64 0.12 17.25
CA ASP A 44 -10.95 0.75 17.43
C ASP A 44 -12.10 -0.20 17.11
N ILE A 45 -12.02 -0.88 15.96
CA ILE A 45 -12.96 -1.96 15.61
C ILE A 45 -13.00 -3.02 16.71
N SER A 46 -11.82 -3.44 17.18
CA SER A 46 -11.71 -4.43 18.26
C SER A 46 -12.28 -3.92 19.57
N TRP A 47 -12.11 -2.63 19.88
CA TRP A 47 -12.64 -1.97 21.08
C TRP A 47 -14.16 -1.97 21.08
N HIS A 48 -14.77 -1.55 19.98
CA HIS A 48 -16.22 -1.53 19.81
C HIS A 48 -16.86 -2.90 19.97
N ILE A 49 -16.27 -3.96 19.41
CA ILE A 49 -16.83 -5.31 19.49
C ILE A 49 -16.50 -6.02 20.82
N SER A 50 -15.60 -5.47 21.64
CA SER A 50 -15.20 -6.04 22.95
C SER A 50 -15.81 -5.32 24.15
N ILE A 51 -15.88 -3.99 24.09
CA ILE A 51 -16.26 -3.10 25.19
C ILE A 51 -17.55 -2.34 24.84
N GLY A 52 -17.69 -1.86 23.61
CA GLY A 52 -18.88 -1.14 23.16
C GLY A 52 -18.68 0.36 23.12
N ARG A 53 -19.38 1.10 24.01
CA ARG A 53 -19.48 2.56 23.96
C ARG A 53 -18.12 3.25 24.07
N ASP A 54 -17.91 4.22 23.19
CA ASP A 54 -16.70 5.01 23.14
C ASP A 54 -16.80 6.33 23.90
N THR A 55 -15.63 6.77 24.36
CA THR A 55 -15.38 8.17 24.68
C THR A 55 -14.57 8.77 23.54
N PHE A 56 -14.56 10.10 23.43
CA PHE A 56 -13.68 10.79 22.49
C PHE A 56 -12.19 10.44 22.70
N TRP A 57 -11.82 9.98 23.90
CA TRP A 57 -10.45 9.76 24.34
C TRP A 57 -10.05 8.29 24.44
N THR A 58 -10.66 7.38 23.67
CA THR A 58 -10.19 5.98 23.65
C THR A 58 -8.72 5.90 23.19
N PRO A 59 -7.92 4.96 23.69
CA PRO A 59 -6.55 4.77 23.21
C PRO A 59 -6.46 4.54 21.70
N ALA A 60 -7.46 3.86 21.12
CA ALA A 60 -7.56 3.64 19.69
C ALA A 60 -7.76 4.96 18.92
N HIS A 61 -8.69 5.82 19.37
CA HIS A 61 -8.87 7.17 18.82
C HIS A 61 -7.59 8.01 18.95
N MET A 62 -6.88 7.94 20.07
CA MET A 62 -5.62 8.67 20.24
C MET A 62 -4.56 8.25 19.21
N ALA A 63 -4.47 6.96 18.89
CA ALA A 63 -3.57 6.48 17.84
C ALA A 63 -3.96 7.00 16.45
N ILE A 64 -5.26 7.06 16.15
CA ILE A 64 -5.77 7.63 14.88
C ILE A 64 -5.46 9.12 14.80
N TYR A 65 -5.75 9.88 15.85
CA TYR A 65 -5.52 11.33 15.90
C TYR A 65 -4.03 11.65 15.82
N ALA A 66 -3.19 10.93 16.57
CA ALA A 66 -1.74 11.11 16.52
C ALA A 66 -1.20 10.90 15.10
N GLY A 67 -1.69 9.90 14.38
CA GLY A 67 -1.27 9.65 13.01
C GLY A 67 -1.74 10.74 12.02
N GLY A 68 -2.97 11.23 12.17
CA GLY A 68 -3.49 12.35 11.38
C GLY A 68 -2.74 13.66 11.63
N VAL A 69 -2.50 14.00 12.89
CA VAL A 69 -1.72 15.19 13.30
C VAL A 69 -0.29 15.08 12.79
N LEU A 70 0.37 13.94 12.99
CA LEU A 70 1.74 13.73 12.51
C LEU A 70 1.82 13.91 10.99
N GLY A 71 0.90 13.33 10.23
CA GLY A 71 0.90 13.46 8.78
C GLY A 71 0.63 14.90 8.30
N GLY A 72 -0.31 15.60 8.94
CA GLY A 72 -0.58 17.02 8.68
C GLY A 72 0.61 17.92 9.00
N CYS A 73 1.26 17.72 10.16
CA CYS A 73 2.43 18.48 10.57
C CYS A 73 3.64 18.22 9.67
N VAL A 74 3.92 16.96 9.31
CA VAL A 74 5.01 16.62 8.37
C VAL A 74 4.75 17.23 7.00
N GLY A 75 3.52 17.12 6.49
CA GLY A 75 3.13 17.73 5.22
C GLY A 75 3.28 19.25 5.25
N GLY A 76 2.76 19.90 6.28
CA GLY A 76 2.85 21.36 6.48
C GLY A 76 4.29 21.84 6.64
N TRP A 77 5.14 21.09 7.36
CA TRP A 77 6.56 21.37 7.48
C TRP A 77 7.27 21.32 6.12
N LEU A 78 6.99 20.28 5.32
CA LEU A 78 7.53 20.18 3.96
C LEU A 78 7.04 21.32 3.07
N ALA A 79 5.78 21.71 3.16
CA ALA A 79 5.24 22.86 2.42
C ALA A 79 5.94 24.17 2.82
N PHE A 80 6.16 24.38 4.12
CA PHE A 80 6.89 25.55 4.62
C PHE A 80 8.33 25.57 4.11
N GLN A 81 9.06 24.45 4.26
CA GLN A 81 10.44 24.30 3.79
C GLN A 81 10.58 24.57 2.29
N HIS A 82 9.75 23.93 1.46
CA HIS A 82 9.82 24.07 0.00
C HIS A 82 9.33 25.42 -0.53
N THR A 83 8.52 26.13 0.25
CA THR A 83 8.05 27.48 -0.14
C THR A 83 9.09 28.54 0.19
N PHE A 84 9.66 28.50 1.40
CA PHE A 84 10.41 29.64 1.95
C PHE A 84 11.91 29.39 2.07
N LEU A 85 12.36 28.14 2.18
CA LEU A 85 13.74 27.81 2.57
C LEU A 85 14.53 27.08 1.48
N VAL A 86 13.87 26.32 0.60
CA VAL A 86 14.52 25.58 -0.49
C VAL A 86 14.52 26.41 -1.79
N PRO A 87 15.68 26.57 -2.47
CA PRO A 87 15.75 27.28 -3.75
C PRO A 87 14.84 26.69 -4.83
N ILE A 88 14.29 27.57 -5.68
CA ILE A 88 13.32 27.25 -6.75
C ILE A 88 13.90 26.25 -7.77
N SER A 89 15.22 26.20 -7.93
CA SER A 89 15.92 25.27 -8.82
C SER A 89 15.84 23.80 -8.38
N SER A 90 15.40 23.51 -7.15
CA SER A 90 15.16 22.15 -6.67
C SER A 90 13.88 21.58 -7.30
N ALA A 91 14.03 20.74 -8.31
CA ALA A 91 12.98 20.28 -9.23
C ALA A 91 11.89 19.36 -8.63
N SER A 92 11.69 19.33 -7.31
CA SER A 92 10.84 18.36 -6.61
C SER A 92 9.70 19.00 -5.80
N SER A 93 8.87 19.85 -6.42
CA SER A 93 7.65 20.36 -5.76
C SER A 93 6.52 20.65 -6.75
N VAL A 94 5.29 20.58 -6.23
CA VAL A 94 4.04 20.99 -6.87
C VAL A 94 3.55 22.28 -6.21
N ARG A 95 3.06 23.24 -7.03
CA ARG A 95 2.56 24.53 -6.54
C ARG A 95 1.04 24.48 -6.37
N VAL A 96 0.56 24.85 -5.19
CA VAL A 96 -0.87 24.96 -4.86
C VAL A 96 -1.07 26.29 -4.13
N PHE A 97 -1.99 27.13 -4.61
CA PHE A 97 -2.26 28.48 -4.06
C PHE A 97 -1.01 29.34 -3.79
N GLY A 98 0.01 29.25 -4.65
CA GLY A 98 1.28 29.98 -4.51
C GLY A 98 2.32 29.32 -3.61
N LEU A 99 1.93 28.37 -2.76
CA LEU A 99 2.83 27.59 -1.92
C LEU A 99 3.39 26.37 -2.68
N ARG A 100 4.57 25.90 -2.28
CA ARG A 100 5.26 24.76 -2.90
C ARG A 100 5.47 23.64 -1.89
N ALA A 101 5.14 22.42 -2.26
CA ALA A 101 5.44 21.22 -1.46
C ALA A 101 5.56 20.00 -2.38
N PRO A 102 6.21 18.92 -1.93
CA PRO A 102 6.16 17.65 -2.63
C PRO A 102 4.72 17.14 -2.79
N LEU A 103 4.41 16.39 -3.84
CA LEU A 103 3.03 15.95 -4.10
C LEU A 103 2.47 15.14 -2.92
N GLY A 104 3.26 14.20 -2.38
CA GLY A 104 2.84 13.40 -1.23
C GLY A 104 2.55 14.23 0.04
N ALA A 105 3.24 15.37 0.21
CA ALA A 105 3.00 16.29 1.31
C ALA A 105 1.64 17.01 1.16
N TRP A 106 1.29 17.44 -0.05
CA TRP A 106 -0.03 18.03 -0.31
C TRP A 106 -1.16 17.04 -0.06
N VAL A 107 -1.02 15.81 -0.55
CA VAL A 107 -2.03 14.76 -0.33
C VAL A 107 -2.18 14.47 1.18
N ALA A 108 -1.08 14.46 1.94
CA ALA A 108 -1.13 14.30 3.38
C ALA A 108 -1.81 15.48 4.11
N ILE A 109 -1.54 16.73 3.69
CA ILE A 109 -2.22 17.92 4.26
C ILE A 109 -3.74 17.82 4.04
N TRP A 110 -4.17 17.52 2.81
CA TRP A 110 -5.60 17.36 2.52
C TRP A 110 -6.21 16.16 3.24
N GLY A 111 -5.44 15.08 3.40
CA GLY A 111 -5.85 13.93 4.20
C GLY A 111 -6.09 14.30 5.67
N ALA A 112 -5.14 15.02 6.28
CA ALA A 112 -5.26 15.48 7.66
C ALA A 112 -6.44 16.46 7.82
N LEU A 113 -6.63 17.38 6.87
CA LEU A 113 -7.77 18.30 6.90
C LEU A 113 -9.09 17.53 6.82
N ALA A 114 -9.22 16.54 5.93
CA ALA A 114 -10.40 15.70 5.82
C ALA A 114 -10.71 14.97 7.14
N MET A 115 -9.70 14.39 7.80
CA MET A 115 -9.86 13.76 9.12
C MET A 115 -10.31 14.73 10.20
N VAL A 116 -9.79 15.96 10.22
CA VAL A 116 -10.23 16.98 11.19
C VAL A 116 -11.66 17.43 10.90
N THR A 117 -12.02 17.60 9.63
CA THR A 117 -13.37 18.03 9.23
C THR A 117 -14.43 16.95 9.40
N SER A 118 -14.06 15.67 9.40
CA SER A 118 -15.04 14.59 9.55
C SER A 118 -15.69 14.58 10.93
N ALA A 119 -14.97 14.95 11.99
CA ALA A 119 -15.52 14.97 13.35
C ALA A 119 -16.71 15.94 13.54
N PRO A 120 -16.59 17.26 13.25
CA PRO A 120 -17.73 18.16 13.36
C PRO A 120 -18.84 17.84 12.33
N PHE A 121 -18.48 17.25 11.19
CA PHE A 121 -19.46 16.80 10.20
C PHE A 121 -20.27 15.59 10.71
N ASP A 122 -19.62 14.66 11.42
CA ASP A 122 -20.26 13.52 12.07
C ASP A 122 -21.22 13.97 13.19
N ASP A 123 -20.79 14.90 14.04
CA ASP A 123 -21.64 15.50 15.07
C ASP A 123 -22.89 16.16 14.47
N TRP A 124 -22.72 16.94 13.40
CA TRP A 124 -23.84 17.55 12.69
C TRP A 124 -24.77 16.49 12.09
N TRP A 125 -24.19 15.46 11.45
CA TRP A 125 -24.94 14.39 10.80
C TRP A 125 -25.80 13.63 11.81
N HIS A 126 -25.25 13.29 12.97
CA HIS A 126 -26.00 12.61 14.02
C HIS A 126 -27.12 13.47 14.59
N ASN A 127 -26.91 14.77 14.73
CA ASN A 127 -27.96 15.70 15.16
C ASN A 127 -29.08 15.87 14.12
N ALA A 128 -28.76 15.76 12.82
CA ALA A 128 -29.73 15.93 11.74
C ALA A 128 -30.47 14.64 11.36
N TYR A 129 -29.80 13.49 11.39
CA TYR A 129 -30.28 12.23 10.81
C TYR A 129 -30.29 11.04 11.78
N GLY A 130 -29.76 11.20 13.00
CA GLY A 130 -29.66 10.13 14.00
C GLY A 130 -28.36 9.33 13.95
N LEU A 131 -28.24 8.33 14.84
CA LEU A 131 -27.04 7.49 14.97
C LEU A 131 -26.93 6.50 13.80
N ASP A 132 -25.76 6.46 13.15
CA ASP A 132 -25.45 5.47 12.11
C ASP A 132 -24.61 4.32 12.71
N VAL A 133 -24.87 3.10 12.27
CA VAL A 133 -24.14 1.87 12.66
C VAL A 133 -23.40 1.23 11.48
N LYS A 134 -23.45 1.85 10.29
CA LYS A 134 -22.74 1.38 9.10
C LYS A 134 -21.42 2.13 8.92
N ILE A 135 -20.40 1.38 8.53
CA ILE A 135 -19.05 1.88 8.23
C ILE A 135 -19.06 2.92 7.08
N VAL A 136 -20.10 2.93 6.24
CA VAL A 136 -20.21 3.79 5.05
C VAL A 136 -21.27 4.88 5.21
N SER A 137 -21.25 5.61 6.33
CA SER A 137 -21.98 6.89 6.42
C SER A 137 -21.20 8.02 5.72
N PRO A 138 -21.83 9.14 5.30
CA PRO A 138 -21.10 10.23 4.67
C PRO A 138 -19.96 10.81 5.53
N PRO A 139 -20.12 11.03 6.85
CA PRO A 139 -19.01 11.41 7.72
C PRO A 139 -17.88 10.37 7.79
N HIS A 140 -18.21 9.08 7.94
CA HIS A 140 -17.21 8.01 7.93
C HIS A 140 -16.46 7.93 6.60
N ALA A 141 -17.13 8.22 5.48
CA ALA A 141 -16.50 8.30 4.16
C ALA A 141 -15.48 9.44 4.10
N VAL A 142 -15.77 10.62 4.67
CA VAL A 142 -14.81 11.74 4.75
C VAL A 142 -13.60 11.37 5.62
N LEU A 143 -13.84 10.74 6.78
CA LEU A 143 -12.77 10.24 7.64
C LEU A 143 -11.89 9.24 6.89
N GLY A 144 -12.52 8.26 6.22
CA GLY A 144 -11.82 7.25 5.42
C GLY A 144 -11.01 7.86 4.27
N LEU A 145 -11.57 8.84 3.55
CA LEU A 145 -10.82 9.59 2.52
C LEU A 145 -9.59 10.30 3.12
N GLY A 146 -9.73 10.86 4.31
CA GLY A 146 -8.62 11.47 5.03
C GLY A 146 -7.51 10.47 5.36
N MET A 147 -7.87 9.33 5.93
CA MET A 147 -6.94 8.25 6.25
C MET A 147 -6.24 7.68 4.99
N PHE A 148 -6.98 7.47 3.90
CA PHE A 148 -6.39 7.10 2.60
C PHE A 148 -5.47 8.18 2.05
N GLY A 149 -5.82 9.46 2.20
CA GLY A 149 -4.97 10.59 1.80
C GLY A 149 -3.61 10.55 2.49
N ILE A 150 -3.57 10.36 3.81
CA ILE A 150 -2.30 10.24 4.55
C ILE A 150 -1.49 9.04 4.06
N SER A 151 -2.14 7.89 3.88
CA SER A 151 -1.47 6.67 3.41
C SER A 151 -0.92 6.80 1.98
N ILE A 152 -1.69 7.39 1.06
CA ILE A 152 -1.25 7.69 -0.32
C ILE A 152 -0.11 8.71 -0.29
N GLY A 153 -0.20 9.74 0.56
CA GLY A 153 0.87 10.71 0.76
C GLY A 153 2.20 10.04 1.15
N ALA A 154 2.16 9.09 2.08
CA ALA A 154 3.31 8.29 2.49
C ALA A 154 3.90 7.49 1.31
N VAL A 155 3.05 6.79 0.55
CA VAL A 155 3.47 6.02 -0.65
C VAL A 155 4.11 6.93 -1.69
N LEU A 156 3.52 8.11 -1.95
CA LEU A 156 4.03 9.05 -2.95
C LEU A 156 5.40 9.64 -2.56
N LEU A 157 5.57 10.02 -1.29
CA LEU A 157 6.88 10.49 -0.81
C LEU A 157 7.94 9.38 -0.89
N ALA A 158 7.60 8.17 -0.46
CA ALA A 158 8.51 7.02 -0.53
C ALA A 158 8.85 6.66 -1.99
N ALA A 159 7.88 6.71 -2.90
CA ALA A 159 8.08 6.48 -4.33
C ALA A 159 9.00 7.55 -4.92
N ALA A 160 8.79 8.82 -4.61
CA ALA A 160 9.63 9.92 -5.08
C ALA A 160 11.08 9.77 -4.61
N ARG A 161 11.28 9.38 -3.35
CA ARG A 161 12.60 9.06 -2.80
C ARG A 161 13.27 7.89 -3.53
N GLN A 162 12.55 6.79 -3.71
CA GLN A 162 13.02 5.62 -4.46
C GLN A 162 13.38 5.98 -5.92
N ASN A 163 12.59 6.84 -6.56
CA ASN A 163 12.82 7.32 -7.92
C ASN A 163 14.08 8.19 -8.04
N ARG A 164 14.31 9.10 -7.08
CA ARG A 164 15.53 9.93 -7.04
C ARG A 164 16.78 9.11 -6.74
N ALA A 165 16.71 8.17 -5.79
CA ALA A 165 17.84 7.28 -5.47
C ALA A 165 18.28 6.48 -6.71
N CYS A 166 17.33 5.91 -7.45
CA CYS A 166 17.62 5.17 -8.67
C CYS A 166 18.21 6.05 -9.80
N ALA A 167 17.73 7.29 -9.96
CA ALA A 167 18.27 8.21 -10.95
C ALA A 167 19.73 8.58 -10.63
N SER A 168 20.03 8.86 -9.35
CA SER A 168 21.39 9.19 -8.92
C SER A 168 22.39 8.04 -9.12
N GLU A 169 21.95 6.79 -8.98
CA GLU A 169 22.77 5.61 -9.23
C GLU A 169 23.04 5.41 -10.73
N HIS A 170 22.03 5.68 -11.58
CA HIS A 170 22.20 5.63 -13.03
C HIS A 170 23.21 6.67 -13.52
N ASP A 171 23.08 7.92 -13.07
CA ASP A 171 24.00 9.01 -13.46
C ASP A 171 25.44 8.74 -13.00
N ARG A 172 25.64 8.12 -11.83
CA ARG A 172 26.98 7.70 -11.37
C ARG A 172 27.61 6.63 -12.26
N ASN A 173 26.82 5.64 -12.67
CA ASN A 173 27.30 4.54 -13.52
C ASN A 173 27.60 5.02 -14.95
N THR A 174 26.78 5.91 -15.51
CA THR A 174 27.02 6.45 -16.86
C THR A 174 28.21 7.42 -16.91
N CYS A 175 28.45 8.21 -15.85
CA CYS A 175 29.63 9.06 -15.76
C CYS A 175 30.95 8.29 -15.57
N THR A 176 30.90 7.08 -14.99
CA THR A 176 32.08 6.21 -14.87
C THR A 176 32.38 5.40 -16.14
N ASP A 177 31.36 5.18 -16.98
CA ASP A 177 31.49 4.52 -18.30
C ASP A 177 31.87 5.49 -19.45
N ALA A 178 32.09 6.79 -19.17
CA ALA A 178 32.69 7.70 -20.14
C ALA A 178 34.10 7.20 -20.50
N PRO A 179 34.54 7.26 -21.77
CA PRO A 179 35.79 6.67 -22.23
C PRO A 179 36.99 7.40 -21.61
N THR A 180 37.32 7.04 -20.37
CA THR A 180 38.60 7.29 -19.77
C THR A 180 39.55 6.24 -20.34
N LEU A 181 40.59 6.70 -21.03
CA LEU A 181 41.68 5.83 -21.48
C LEU A 181 42.12 4.96 -20.30
N HIS A 182 42.01 3.64 -20.48
CA HIS A 182 42.64 2.56 -19.70
C HIS A 182 43.32 2.98 -18.38
N ALA A 183 42.58 2.96 -17.28
CA ALA A 183 43.13 2.74 -15.95
C ALA A 183 42.70 1.33 -15.50
N PRO A 184 43.60 0.34 -15.40
CA PRO A 184 43.23 -1.07 -15.17
C PRO A 184 42.61 -1.42 -13.81
N ASP A 185 42.51 -0.51 -12.84
CA ASP A 185 42.16 -0.84 -11.46
C ASP A 185 41.19 0.16 -10.80
N ALA A 186 40.08 0.51 -11.46
CA ALA A 186 39.00 1.22 -10.77
C ALA A 186 38.26 0.21 -9.86
N PRO A 187 38.30 0.35 -8.51
CA PRO A 187 37.59 -0.56 -7.62
C PRO A 187 36.09 -0.52 -7.97
N HIS A 188 35.48 -1.69 -8.11
CA HIS A 188 34.05 -1.84 -8.35
C HIS A 188 33.26 -0.88 -7.45
N ALA A 189 32.54 0.07 -8.05
CA ALA A 189 31.73 1.02 -7.30
C ALA A 189 30.77 0.26 -6.38
N LEU A 190 30.99 0.39 -5.06
CA LEU A 190 30.12 -0.24 -4.06
C LEU A 190 28.69 0.30 -4.22
N PRO A 191 27.66 -0.57 -4.11
CA PRO A 191 26.27 -0.11 -4.18
C PRO A 191 26.04 1.02 -3.18
N SER A 192 25.33 2.07 -3.60
CA SER A 192 25.00 3.16 -2.68
C SER A 192 24.15 2.62 -1.52
N LEU A 193 24.61 2.79 -0.28
CA LEU A 193 23.92 2.33 0.93
C LEU A 193 22.49 2.91 1.06
N HIS A 194 22.16 3.98 0.31
CA HIS A 194 20.89 4.70 0.39
C HIS A 194 19.76 4.11 -0.48
N ALA A 195 20.07 3.44 -1.60
CA ALA A 195 19.08 2.82 -2.48
C ALA A 195 18.22 1.73 -1.80
N PRO A 196 18.77 0.78 -1.03
CA PRO A 196 17.96 -0.25 -0.37
C PRO A 196 17.03 0.32 0.71
N HIS A 197 17.41 1.40 1.38
CA HIS A 197 16.57 2.03 2.41
C HIS A 197 15.35 2.73 1.80
N ALA A 198 15.50 3.42 0.67
CA ALA A 198 14.39 4.05 -0.03
C ALA A 198 13.38 3.02 -0.59
N GLN A 199 13.89 1.92 -1.13
CA GLN A 199 13.06 0.79 -1.57
C GLN A 199 12.30 0.14 -0.40
N THR A 200 12.97 -0.08 0.73
CA THR A 200 12.35 -0.65 1.94
C THR A 200 11.23 0.23 2.46
N LEU A 201 11.44 1.54 2.49
CA LEU A 201 10.40 2.49 2.90
C LEU A 201 9.18 2.47 1.96
N PHE A 202 9.40 2.35 0.64
CA PHE A 202 8.30 2.21 -0.32
C PHE A 202 7.50 0.91 -0.10
N ILE A 203 8.19 -0.22 0.14
CA ILE A 203 7.54 -1.49 0.47
C ILE A 203 6.73 -1.37 1.76
N TYR A 204 7.30 -0.74 2.79
CA TYR A 204 6.61 -0.50 4.05
C TYR A 204 5.36 0.36 3.88
N ALA A 205 5.48 1.55 3.29
CA ALA A 205 4.36 2.45 3.03
C ALA A 205 3.29 1.80 2.13
N GLY A 206 3.71 1.05 1.11
CA GLY A 206 2.81 0.27 0.25
C GLY A 206 2.06 -0.81 1.02
N GLY A 207 2.72 -1.50 1.96
CA GLY A 207 2.10 -2.48 2.86
C GLY A 207 1.05 -1.86 3.75
N ILE A 208 1.32 -0.68 4.32
CA ILE A 208 0.35 0.10 5.09
C ILE A 208 -0.83 0.55 4.23
N PHE A 209 -0.60 0.93 2.98
CA PHE A 209 -1.66 1.30 2.03
C PHE A 209 -2.55 0.12 1.62
N VAL A 210 -1.98 -1.09 1.49
CA VAL A 210 -2.77 -2.32 1.33
C VAL A 210 -3.54 -2.63 2.60
N LEU A 211 -2.90 -2.54 3.77
CA LEU A 211 -3.50 -2.82 5.06
C LEU A 211 -4.74 -1.97 5.31
N ILE A 212 -4.64 -0.64 5.16
CA ILE A 212 -5.81 0.22 5.35
C ILE A 212 -6.92 -0.13 4.37
N GLY A 213 -6.60 -0.42 3.10
CA GLY A 213 -7.59 -0.90 2.13
C GLY A 213 -8.30 -2.18 2.60
N VAL A 214 -7.56 -3.17 3.09
CA VAL A 214 -8.15 -4.44 3.56
C VAL A 214 -8.98 -4.23 4.83
N VAL A 215 -8.57 -3.35 5.74
CA VAL A 215 -9.34 -3.05 6.96
C VAL A 215 -10.73 -2.52 6.61
N PHE A 216 -10.85 -1.63 5.62
CA PHE A 216 -12.15 -1.16 5.11
C PHE A 216 -13.00 -2.24 4.42
N LEU A 217 -12.42 -3.41 4.10
CA LEU A 217 -13.15 -4.58 3.60
C LEU A 217 -13.51 -5.60 4.68
N THR A 218 -13.14 -5.36 5.94
CA THR A 218 -13.29 -6.37 7.02
C THR A 218 -14.73 -6.85 7.17
N GLU A 219 -15.72 -5.98 6.99
CA GLU A 219 -17.14 -6.34 7.07
C GLU A 219 -17.59 -7.37 6.01
N TYR A 220 -16.84 -7.50 4.90
CA TYR A 220 -17.16 -8.38 3.78
C TYR A 220 -16.18 -9.56 3.63
N THR A 221 -15.20 -9.69 4.52
CA THR A 221 -14.07 -10.62 4.36
C THR A 221 -13.99 -11.69 5.45
N PHE A 222 -15.03 -11.80 6.28
CA PHE A 222 -15.20 -12.91 7.22
C PHE A 222 -15.02 -14.27 6.51
N PRO A 223 -14.36 -15.26 7.15
CA PRO A 223 -14.22 -16.61 6.60
C PRO A 223 -15.56 -17.20 6.13
N ASN A 224 -16.64 -16.92 6.85
CA ASN A 224 -18.00 -17.35 6.53
C ASN A 224 -18.53 -16.84 5.19
N MET A 225 -18.03 -15.72 4.68
CA MET A 225 -18.45 -15.12 3.41
C MET A 225 -17.59 -15.55 2.23
N GLN A 226 -16.49 -16.28 2.44
CA GLN A 226 -15.48 -16.47 1.38
C GLN A 226 -15.91 -17.48 0.28
N HIS A 227 -17.04 -18.19 0.48
CA HIS A 227 -17.71 -18.99 -0.56
C HIS A 227 -18.89 -18.24 -1.21
N ALA A 228 -19.08 -16.97 -0.88
CA ALA A 228 -20.10 -16.11 -1.49
C ALA A 228 -19.49 -15.26 -2.60
N ALA A 229 -20.28 -14.90 -3.62
CA ALA A 229 -19.76 -14.11 -4.74
C ALA A 229 -19.39 -12.67 -4.34
N PHE A 230 -20.14 -12.07 -3.42
CA PHE A 230 -19.91 -10.71 -2.96
C PHE A 230 -18.51 -10.51 -2.35
N PHE A 231 -17.99 -11.52 -1.64
CA PHE A 231 -16.62 -11.52 -1.15
C PHE A 231 -15.61 -11.29 -2.28
N TYR A 232 -15.78 -12.00 -3.41
CA TYR A 232 -14.92 -11.87 -4.57
C TYR A 232 -15.11 -10.54 -5.29
N TYR A 233 -16.33 -9.99 -5.35
CA TYR A 233 -16.57 -8.64 -5.89
C TYR A 233 -15.82 -7.58 -5.11
N ALA A 234 -16.00 -7.56 -3.78
CA ALA A 234 -15.39 -6.57 -2.90
C ALA A 234 -13.86 -6.62 -2.97
N CYS A 235 -13.28 -7.83 -2.95
CA CYS A 235 -11.83 -8.01 -3.08
C CYS A 235 -11.30 -7.61 -4.47
N SER A 236 -12.01 -7.94 -5.55
CA SER A 236 -11.58 -7.72 -6.93
C SER A 236 -11.53 -6.24 -7.34
N VAL A 237 -12.34 -5.38 -6.71
CA VAL A 237 -12.30 -3.93 -6.96
C VAL A 237 -11.06 -3.29 -6.31
N MET A 238 -10.72 -3.72 -5.10
CA MET A 238 -9.80 -3.01 -4.22
C MET A 238 -8.36 -3.52 -4.32
N ILE A 239 -8.17 -4.84 -4.29
CA ILE A 239 -6.87 -5.48 -4.05
C ILE A 239 -6.00 -5.52 -5.31
N PRO A 240 -6.50 -5.95 -6.50
CA PRO A 240 -5.69 -6.00 -7.72
C PRO A 240 -5.11 -4.66 -8.09
N PHE A 241 -5.91 -3.59 -8.00
CA PHE A 241 -5.45 -2.21 -8.22
C PHE A 241 -4.20 -1.90 -7.40
N ARG A 242 -4.23 -2.14 -6.09
CA ARG A 242 -3.11 -1.81 -5.19
C ARG A 242 -1.89 -2.68 -5.46
N LEU A 243 -2.06 -4.00 -5.54
CA LEU A 243 -0.94 -4.91 -5.75
C LEU A 243 -0.27 -4.67 -7.10
N VAL A 244 -1.04 -4.47 -8.17
CA VAL A 244 -0.50 -4.20 -9.51
C VAL A 244 0.17 -2.82 -9.56
N ALA A 245 -0.46 -1.77 -9.03
CA ALA A 245 0.12 -0.42 -9.00
C ALA A 245 1.45 -0.37 -8.26
N LEU A 246 1.48 -0.97 -7.07
CA LEU A 246 2.68 -0.97 -6.23
C LEU A 246 3.75 -1.91 -6.79
N SER A 247 3.38 -3.05 -7.39
CA SER A 247 4.34 -3.93 -8.05
C SER A 247 5.01 -3.24 -9.24
N ARG A 248 4.20 -2.55 -10.05
CA ARG A 248 4.69 -1.79 -11.21
C ARG A 248 5.59 -0.62 -10.83
N ALA A 249 5.34 0.03 -9.68
CA ALA A 249 6.11 1.16 -9.18
C ALA A 249 7.35 0.76 -8.35
N GLY A 250 7.32 -0.38 -7.69
CA GLY A 250 8.41 -0.86 -6.84
C GLY A 250 9.68 -1.18 -7.64
N ARG A 251 10.85 -0.82 -7.10
CA ARG A 251 12.17 -1.14 -7.68
C ARG A 251 12.90 -2.26 -6.94
N THR A 252 12.15 -3.16 -6.32
CA THR A 252 12.67 -4.34 -5.62
C THR A 252 12.38 -5.61 -6.40
N THR A 253 13.01 -6.71 -5.98
CA THR A 253 12.57 -8.04 -6.37
C THR A 253 11.33 -8.42 -5.57
N TRP A 254 10.23 -8.73 -6.27
CA TRP A 254 8.96 -9.21 -5.69
C TRP A 254 8.22 -8.12 -4.90
N PRO A 255 7.97 -6.94 -5.50
CA PRO A 255 7.40 -5.80 -4.80
C PRO A 255 5.99 -6.07 -4.25
N ALA A 256 5.06 -6.63 -5.03
CA ALA A 256 3.72 -6.92 -4.49
C ALA A 256 3.77 -7.94 -3.37
N THR A 257 4.60 -8.98 -3.51
CA THR A 257 4.73 -10.05 -2.51
C THR A 257 5.23 -9.51 -1.17
N ARG A 258 6.29 -8.69 -1.20
CA ARG A 258 6.84 -8.06 0.01
C ARG A 258 5.85 -7.09 0.66
N ILE A 259 5.10 -6.34 -0.15
CA ILE A 259 4.04 -5.42 0.31
C ILE A 259 2.90 -6.19 0.98
N ALA A 260 2.44 -7.28 0.37
CA ALA A 260 1.44 -8.17 0.96
C ALA A 260 1.94 -8.78 2.27
N ALA A 261 3.22 -9.14 2.37
CA ALA A 261 3.81 -9.64 3.60
C ALA A 261 3.79 -8.59 4.73
N VAL A 262 4.13 -7.33 4.44
CA VAL A 262 4.03 -6.24 5.44
C VAL A 262 2.60 -6.10 5.96
N TYR A 263 1.61 -6.08 5.07
CA TYR A 263 0.19 -6.09 5.46
C TYR A 263 -0.13 -7.25 6.41
N MET A 264 0.22 -8.49 6.01
CA MET A 264 -0.09 -9.68 6.79
C MET A 264 0.58 -9.65 8.17
N ILE A 265 1.84 -9.21 8.25
CA ILE A 265 2.57 -9.08 9.51
C ILE A 265 1.79 -8.18 10.48
N PHE A 266 1.34 -7.01 10.04
CA PHE A 266 0.61 -6.09 10.92
C PHE A 266 -0.74 -6.64 11.38
N VAL A 267 -1.50 -7.31 10.51
CA VAL A 267 -2.76 -7.96 10.95
C VAL A 267 -2.46 -9.08 11.95
N CYS A 268 -1.47 -9.93 11.69
CA CYS A 268 -1.07 -10.99 12.61
C CYS A 268 -0.61 -10.43 13.97
N LEU A 269 0.18 -9.35 13.97
CA LEU A 269 0.58 -8.68 15.20
C LEU A 269 -0.64 -8.21 15.99
N MET A 270 -1.62 -7.56 15.35
CA MET A 270 -2.85 -7.14 16.04
C MET A 270 -3.68 -8.33 16.52
N LEU A 271 -3.76 -9.41 15.73
CA LEU A 271 -4.44 -10.65 16.09
C LEU A 271 -3.83 -11.28 17.35
N TRP A 272 -2.51 -11.26 17.51
CA TRP A 272 -1.82 -11.85 18.66
C TRP A 272 -1.73 -10.92 19.86
N ILE A 273 -1.61 -9.61 19.65
CA ILE A 273 -1.39 -8.63 20.72
C ILE A 273 -2.69 -8.22 21.40
N LEU A 274 -3.76 -7.95 20.65
CA LEU A 274 -5.00 -7.43 21.24
C LEU A 274 -5.59 -8.37 22.31
N PRO A 275 -5.68 -9.70 22.11
CA PRO A 275 -6.22 -10.61 23.10
C PRO A 275 -5.46 -10.69 24.43
N LEU A 276 -4.27 -10.07 24.52
CA LEU A 276 -3.51 -9.98 25.77
C LEU A 276 -4.11 -8.94 26.73
N PHE A 277 -4.97 -8.05 26.25
CA PHE A 277 -5.56 -6.98 27.04
C PHE A 277 -6.96 -7.37 27.55
N PRO A 278 -7.24 -7.19 28.86
CA PRO A 278 -8.57 -7.46 29.40
C PRO A 278 -9.59 -6.46 28.84
N ALA A 279 -10.78 -6.96 28.53
CA ALA A 279 -11.89 -6.16 28.03
C ALA A 279 -13.20 -6.72 28.56
N GLN A 280 -14.15 -5.84 28.89
CA GLN A 280 -15.48 -6.25 29.33
C GLN A 280 -16.55 -5.39 28.63
N PRO A 281 -17.62 -6.02 28.12
CA PRO A 281 -18.73 -5.30 27.50
C PRO A 281 -19.37 -4.32 28.49
N LYS A 282 -19.60 -3.09 28.04
CA LYS A 282 -20.26 -2.01 28.78
C LYS A 282 -21.56 -1.55 28.12
N LEU A 283 -21.98 -2.21 27.04
CA LEU A 283 -23.16 -1.87 26.26
C LEU A 283 -23.98 -3.13 25.96
N ALA A 284 -25.28 -3.09 26.26
CA ALA A 284 -26.22 -4.17 25.98
C ALA A 284 -26.77 -4.09 24.53
N PRO A 285 -27.30 -5.19 23.95
CA PRO A 285 -27.39 -6.54 24.51
C PRO A 285 -26.04 -7.29 24.47
N ILE A 286 -25.76 -8.04 25.54
CA ILE A 286 -24.56 -8.88 25.67
C ILE A 286 -25.00 -10.32 25.47
N TYR A 287 -24.67 -10.90 24.32
CA TYR A 287 -24.99 -12.30 24.00
C TYR A 287 -23.83 -13.25 24.26
N THR A 288 -22.59 -12.76 24.15
CA THR A 288 -21.38 -13.52 24.42
C THR A 288 -20.55 -12.83 25.48
N ARG A 289 -20.07 -13.61 26.46
CA ARG A 289 -19.14 -13.10 27.47
C ARG A 289 -17.77 -12.86 26.83
N VAL A 290 -17.35 -11.61 26.79
CA VAL A 290 -16.00 -11.19 26.41
C VAL A 290 -15.23 -10.80 27.67
N THR A 291 -13.99 -11.29 27.80
CA THR A 291 -13.10 -10.99 28.95
C THR A 291 -11.77 -10.35 28.53
N HIS A 292 -11.44 -10.42 27.24
CA HIS A 292 -10.24 -9.89 26.62
C HIS A 292 -10.62 -9.27 25.27
N MET A 293 -9.79 -8.39 24.73
CA MET A 293 -10.09 -7.78 23.44
C MET A 293 -10.23 -8.86 22.36
N VAL A 294 -11.29 -8.74 21.59
CA VAL A 294 -11.61 -9.55 20.42
C VAL A 294 -10.61 -9.18 19.32
N PRO A 295 -9.82 -10.13 18.80
CA PRO A 295 -8.86 -9.85 17.75
C PRO A 295 -9.55 -9.65 16.38
N PRO A 296 -8.87 -9.02 15.40
CA PRO A 296 -9.28 -9.13 14.01
C PRO A 296 -9.24 -10.59 13.54
N ALA A 297 -9.98 -10.88 12.47
CA ALA A 297 -9.88 -12.16 11.79
C ALA A 297 -8.46 -12.37 11.20
N PHE A 298 -8.08 -13.63 10.99
CA PHE A 298 -6.81 -13.96 10.35
C PHE A 298 -6.70 -13.27 8.97
N PRO A 299 -5.53 -12.69 8.61
CA PRO A 299 -5.42 -11.94 7.37
C PRO A 299 -5.73 -12.79 6.15
N LEU A 300 -6.29 -12.14 5.14
CA LEU A 300 -6.37 -12.70 3.80
C LEU A 300 -4.94 -13.04 3.34
N LEU A 301 -4.76 -14.24 2.79
CA LEU A 301 -3.47 -14.75 2.32
C LEU A 301 -3.03 -14.09 0.99
N LEU A 302 -2.86 -12.76 0.99
CA LEU A 302 -2.57 -11.96 -0.20
C LEU A 302 -1.16 -12.18 -0.77
N VAL A 303 -0.25 -12.77 0.00
CA VAL A 303 1.11 -13.10 -0.46
C VAL A 303 1.12 -14.03 -1.68
N PHE A 304 0.16 -14.97 -1.77
CA PHE A 304 0.09 -15.91 -2.90
C PHE A 304 -0.33 -15.25 -4.21
N PRO A 305 -1.48 -14.54 -4.31
CA PRO A 305 -1.83 -13.83 -5.54
C PRO A 305 -0.84 -12.69 -5.83
N ALA A 306 -0.24 -12.07 -4.82
CA ALA A 306 0.82 -11.07 -5.01
C ALA A 306 2.08 -11.67 -5.69
N ALA A 307 2.50 -12.87 -5.28
CA ALA A 307 3.58 -13.60 -5.94
C ALA A 307 3.20 -13.93 -7.39
N ALA A 308 1.97 -14.37 -7.64
CA ALA A 308 1.53 -14.65 -9.01
C ALA A 308 1.53 -13.39 -9.90
N ILE A 309 1.11 -12.25 -9.37
CA ILE A 309 1.21 -10.93 -10.05
C ILE A 309 2.67 -10.58 -10.37
N ASP A 310 3.55 -10.71 -9.38
CA ASP A 310 4.98 -10.40 -9.57
C ASP A 310 5.61 -11.33 -10.63
N LEU A 311 5.24 -12.62 -10.67
CA LEU A 311 5.69 -13.57 -11.70
C LEU A 311 5.25 -13.12 -13.10
N VAL A 312 3.98 -12.77 -13.29
CA VAL A 312 3.47 -12.31 -14.59
C VAL A 312 4.17 -11.03 -15.03
N LEU A 313 4.31 -10.04 -14.13
CA LEU A 313 4.98 -8.78 -14.45
C LEU A 313 6.46 -8.96 -14.78
N ARG A 314 7.16 -9.89 -14.13
CA ARG A 314 8.54 -10.26 -14.48
C ARG A 314 8.63 -10.95 -15.83
N GLY A 315 7.72 -11.89 -16.11
CA GLY A 315 7.71 -12.67 -17.35
C GLY A 315 7.47 -11.83 -18.60
N VAL A 316 6.69 -10.75 -18.48
CA VAL A 316 6.40 -9.80 -19.58
C VAL A 316 7.54 -8.78 -19.77
N GLY A 317 8.63 -8.87 -19.01
CA GLY A 317 9.74 -7.94 -19.10
C GLY A 317 9.36 -6.54 -18.60
N ALA A 318 8.55 -6.45 -17.53
CA ALA A 318 8.49 -5.19 -16.79
C ALA A 318 9.93 -4.78 -16.45
N PRO A 319 10.35 -3.50 -16.65
CA PRO A 319 11.74 -3.04 -16.47
C PRO A 319 12.22 -3.05 -15.00
N ASN A 320 12.05 -4.17 -14.30
CA ASN A 320 12.22 -4.32 -12.86
C ASN A 320 13.36 -5.29 -12.53
N SER A 321 14.17 -5.69 -13.51
CA SER A 321 15.44 -6.36 -13.24
C SER A 321 16.59 -5.35 -13.30
N ILE A 322 17.17 -5.09 -12.14
CA ILE A 322 18.58 -4.68 -12.02
C ILE A 322 19.51 -5.73 -12.68
N SER A 323 18.97 -6.94 -12.97
CA SER A 323 19.59 -7.98 -13.80
C SER A 323 19.24 -7.94 -15.30
N ALA A 324 18.58 -6.89 -15.84
CA ALA A 324 18.67 -6.60 -17.29
C ALA A 324 20.03 -5.98 -17.67
N ARG A 325 21.07 -6.29 -16.89
CA ARG A 325 22.47 -6.11 -17.23
C ARG A 325 22.82 -7.30 -18.14
N TRP A 326 23.06 -7.00 -19.41
CA TRP A 326 23.67 -7.89 -20.42
C TRP A 326 22.81 -9.03 -20.98
N ILE A 327 21.81 -8.65 -21.78
CA ILE A 327 21.80 -9.19 -23.14
C ILE A 327 21.91 -7.96 -24.04
N PRO A 328 23.08 -7.65 -24.61
CA PRO A 328 23.05 -6.79 -25.77
C PRO A 328 22.12 -7.50 -26.75
N MET A 329 21.06 -6.83 -27.18
CA MET A 329 20.53 -7.05 -28.53
C MET A 329 21.64 -6.61 -29.50
N ALA A 330 22.77 -7.31 -29.44
CA ALA A 330 23.72 -7.41 -30.51
C ALA A 330 22.88 -8.01 -31.62
N GLY A 331 22.58 -7.18 -32.62
CA GLY A 331 22.11 -7.66 -33.90
C GLY A 331 23.13 -8.66 -34.41
N SER A 332 22.92 -9.94 -34.07
CA SER A 332 23.46 -11.04 -34.84
C SER A 332 22.73 -10.97 -36.17
N ARG A 333 23.35 -10.24 -37.11
CA ARG A 333 23.05 -10.31 -38.53
C ARG A 333 23.35 -11.74 -38.98
N ARG A 334 22.43 -12.66 -38.74
CA ARG A 334 22.39 -13.94 -39.45
C ARG A 334 21.00 -14.15 -40.00
N ASN A 335 20.95 -14.06 -41.32
CA ASN A 335 19.84 -14.43 -42.21
C ASN A 335 18.65 -13.47 -42.23
N GLY A 336 18.79 -12.39 -43.02
CA GLY A 336 17.92 -11.96 -44.15
C GLY A 336 16.40 -12.11 -44.15
N ILE A 337 15.73 -12.60 -43.11
CA ILE A 337 14.28 -12.72 -43.04
C ILE A 337 13.81 -11.78 -41.94
N ARG A 338 13.40 -10.57 -42.33
CA ARG A 338 12.57 -9.73 -41.46
C ARG A 338 11.24 -10.46 -41.28
N ARG A 339 11.12 -11.33 -40.26
CA ARG A 339 9.83 -11.51 -39.62
C ARG A 339 9.51 -10.16 -39.00
N SER A 340 8.65 -9.40 -39.65
CA SER A 340 7.87 -8.37 -38.98
C SER A 340 7.08 -9.09 -37.89
N VAL A 341 7.69 -9.28 -36.72
CA VAL A 341 6.96 -9.63 -35.51
C VAL A 341 5.99 -8.47 -35.37
N GLU A 342 4.72 -8.75 -35.64
CA GLU A 342 3.66 -7.77 -35.55
C GLU A 342 3.63 -7.29 -34.10
N VAL A 343 4.22 -6.11 -33.86
CA VAL A 343 4.34 -5.55 -32.52
C VAL A 343 2.93 -5.15 -32.14
N ILE A 344 2.29 -5.97 -31.30
CA ILE A 344 0.99 -5.66 -30.70
C ILE A 344 1.03 -4.22 -30.17
N PRO A 345 0.08 -3.34 -30.56
CA PRO A 345 0.06 -1.96 -30.11
C PRO A 345 0.14 -1.85 -28.58
N GLU A 346 0.87 -0.86 -28.07
CA GLU A 346 1.05 -0.64 -26.63
C GLU A 346 -0.27 -0.68 -25.83
N PRO A 347 -1.37 -0.02 -26.27
CA PRO A 347 -2.63 -0.06 -25.53
C PRO A 347 -3.23 -1.47 -25.45
N LEU A 348 -3.16 -2.24 -26.56
CA LEU A 348 -3.66 -3.60 -26.63
C LEU A 348 -2.82 -4.54 -25.75
N ARG A 349 -1.50 -4.33 -25.68
CA ARG A 349 -0.62 -5.07 -24.77
C ARG A 349 -0.92 -4.77 -23.30
N GLN A 350 -1.16 -3.51 -22.94
CA GLN A 350 -1.53 -3.13 -21.56
C GLN A 350 -2.89 -3.71 -21.17
N MET A 351 -3.86 -3.73 -22.09
CA MET A 351 -5.17 -4.33 -21.86
C MET A 351 -5.06 -5.85 -21.68
N ALA A 352 -4.34 -6.54 -22.56
CA ALA A 352 -4.09 -7.99 -22.43
C ALA A 352 -3.37 -8.33 -21.12
N LEU A 353 -2.38 -7.52 -20.72
CA LEU A 353 -1.70 -7.67 -19.43
C LEU A 353 -2.65 -7.47 -18.25
N ALA A 354 -3.52 -6.45 -18.29
CA ALA A 354 -4.50 -6.21 -17.23
C ALA A 354 -5.51 -7.37 -17.08
N VAL A 355 -5.99 -7.90 -18.20
CA VAL A 355 -6.85 -9.09 -18.28
C VAL A 355 -6.16 -10.30 -17.67
N ALA A 356 -4.89 -10.54 -18.03
CA ALA A 356 -4.09 -11.64 -17.47
C ALA A 356 -3.81 -11.47 -15.97
N LEU A 357 -3.52 -10.24 -15.51
CA LEU A 357 -3.30 -9.93 -14.10
C LEU A 357 -4.57 -10.10 -13.27
N GLY A 358 -5.72 -9.66 -13.78
CA GLY A 358 -7.01 -9.91 -13.15
C GLY A 358 -7.33 -11.40 -13.06
N ALA A 359 -7.05 -12.16 -14.13
CA ALA A 359 -7.24 -13.61 -14.16
C ALA A 359 -6.36 -14.32 -13.13
N ILE A 360 -5.05 -14.07 -13.17
CA ILE A 360 -4.12 -14.77 -12.26
C ILE A 360 -4.37 -14.39 -10.80
N PHE A 361 -4.72 -13.13 -10.52
CA PHE A 361 -5.13 -12.71 -9.18
C PHE A 361 -6.33 -13.53 -8.72
N LEU A 362 -7.43 -13.53 -9.49
CA LEU A 362 -8.66 -14.18 -9.06
C LEU A 362 -8.49 -15.70 -8.92
N LEU A 363 -7.80 -16.34 -9.87
CA LEU A 363 -7.56 -17.78 -9.83
C LEU A 363 -6.79 -18.19 -8.57
N VAL A 364 -5.67 -17.53 -8.28
CA VAL A 364 -4.83 -17.86 -7.12
C VAL A 364 -5.51 -17.44 -5.82
N PHE A 365 -6.12 -16.26 -5.77
CA PHE A 365 -6.84 -15.77 -4.59
C PHE A 365 -8.02 -16.67 -4.25
N MET A 366 -8.83 -17.05 -5.24
CA MET A 366 -9.96 -17.96 -5.05
C MET A 366 -9.49 -19.32 -4.56
N ALA A 367 -8.51 -19.95 -5.22
CA ALA A 367 -8.01 -21.26 -4.81
C ALA A 367 -7.49 -21.24 -3.36
N VAL A 368 -6.68 -20.25 -2.99
CA VAL A 368 -6.10 -20.18 -1.64
C VAL A 368 -7.16 -19.87 -0.59
N GLN A 369 -8.00 -18.87 -0.82
CA GLN A 369 -9.01 -18.46 0.17
C GLN A 369 -10.11 -19.50 0.33
N TRP A 370 -10.47 -20.22 -0.73
CA TRP A 370 -11.51 -21.23 -0.68
C TRP A 370 -11.21 -22.29 0.39
N PHE A 371 -10.04 -22.93 0.30
CA PHE A 371 -9.62 -23.96 1.25
C PHE A 371 -9.21 -23.38 2.60
N PHE A 372 -8.61 -22.18 2.60
CA PHE A 372 -8.21 -21.55 3.85
C PHE A 372 -9.42 -21.13 4.70
N ALA A 373 -10.53 -20.70 4.08
CA ALA A 373 -11.76 -20.40 4.78
C ALA A 373 -12.38 -21.65 5.41
N GLU A 374 -12.36 -22.79 4.71
CA GLU A 374 -12.79 -24.08 5.28
C GLU A 374 -11.97 -24.44 6.51
N PHE A 375 -10.64 -24.28 6.44
CA PHE A 375 -9.76 -24.46 7.59
C PHE A 375 -10.10 -23.49 8.73
N MET A 376 -10.31 -22.21 8.44
CA MET A 376 -10.64 -21.16 9.43
C MET A 376 -11.97 -21.40 10.15
N LEU A 377 -12.94 -22.04 9.49
CA LEU A 377 -14.23 -22.42 10.09
C LEU A 377 -14.18 -23.77 10.83
N SER A 378 -13.11 -24.55 10.65
CA SER A 378 -12.94 -25.85 11.30
C SER A 378 -12.50 -25.73 12.77
N SER A 379 -12.56 -26.86 13.50
CA SER A 379 -12.02 -26.95 14.85
C SER A 379 -10.50 -26.75 14.92
N TYR A 380 -9.77 -27.02 13.84
CA TYR A 380 -8.31 -26.90 13.80
C TYR A 380 -7.82 -25.44 13.90
N ALA A 381 -8.61 -24.48 13.41
CA ALA A 381 -8.26 -23.05 13.50
C ALA A 381 -8.57 -22.43 14.87
N LYS A 382 -9.25 -23.16 15.78
CA LYS A 382 -9.63 -22.67 17.11
C LYS A 382 -8.47 -22.70 18.10
N ASN A 383 -7.39 -21.99 17.77
CA ASN A 383 -6.19 -21.87 18.59
C ASN A 383 -5.73 -20.41 18.67
N TRP A 384 -4.69 -20.16 19.48
CA TRP A 384 -4.18 -18.81 19.72
C TRP A 384 -3.56 -18.16 18.46
N PHE A 385 -3.06 -18.97 17.53
CA PHE A 385 -2.36 -18.48 16.35
C PHE A 385 -3.33 -18.02 15.26
N PHE A 386 -4.36 -18.84 14.95
CA PHE A 386 -5.33 -18.54 13.91
C PHE A 386 -6.58 -17.80 14.42
N ALA A 387 -6.86 -17.90 15.73
CA ALA A 387 -8.02 -17.25 16.36
C ALA A 387 -9.37 -17.57 15.66
N GLY A 388 -9.52 -18.78 15.10
CA GLY A 388 -10.77 -19.23 14.48
C GLY A 388 -11.94 -19.12 15.47
N ASP A 389 -13.07 -18.56 14.99
CA ASP A 389 -14.29 -18.31 15.78
C ASP A 389 -14.10 -17.31 16.96
N ARG A 390 -12.99 -16.55 16.99
CA ARG A 390 -12.72 -15.53 18.04
C ARG A 390 -12.86 -14.09 17.57
N SER A 391 -13.19 -13.86 16.30
CA SER A 391 -13.35 -12.51 15.73
C SER A 391 -14.76 -11.92 15.93
N PHE A 392 -15.62 -12.58 16.71
CA PHE A 392 -16.99 -12.14 16.98
C PHE A 392 -17.08 -11.45 18.34
N GLY A 393 -17.70 -10.26 18.34
CA GLY A 393 -17.90 -9.44 19.53
C GLY A 393 -18.94 -9.93 20.51
N TYR A 394 -19.10 -9.18 21.60
CA TYR A 394 -20.11 -9.46 22.63
C TYR A 394 -21.56 -9.41 22.11
N GLY A 395 -21.80 -8.63 21.06
CA GLY A 395 -23.09 -8.49 20.38
C GLY A 395 -23.43 -9.65 19.45
N ALA A 396 -22.52 -10.59 19.21
CA ALA A 396 -22.81 -11.77 18.42
C ALA A 396 -23.45 -12.86 19.31
N GLY A 397 -24.57 -13.44 18.87
CA GLY A 397 -25.18 -14.60 19.52
C GLY A 397 -24.38 -15.89 19.31
N ALA A 398 -24.48 -16.85 20.22
CA ALA A 398 -23.97 -18.19 19.99
C ALA A 398 -24.77 -18.86 18.85
N GLY A 399 -24.12 -19.75 18.10
CA GLY A 399 -24.81 -20.58 17.11
C GLY A 399 -23.90 -21.13 16.02
N ASP A 400 -24.39 -22.17 15.37
CA ASP A 400 -23.68 -22.88 14.30
C ASP A 400 -23.29 -21.97 13.13
N TRP A 401 -24.03 -20.87 12.93
CA TRP A 401 -23.78 -19.87 11.89
C TRP A 401 -22.35 -19.33 11.92
N ARG A 402 -21.69 -19.27 13.09
CA ARG A 402 -20.30 -18.80 13.21
C ARG A 402 -19.29 -19.72 12.55
N THR A 403 -19.63 -21.00 12.38
CA THR A 403 -18.76 -22.05 11.81
C THR A 403 -19.25 -22.55 10.46
N ARG A 404 -20.25 -21.89 9.87
CA ARG A 404 -20.81 -22.26 8.56
C ARG A 404 -20.63 -21.12 7.57
N PHE A 405 -20.53 -21.47 6.30
CA PHE A 405 -20.61 -20.49 5.23
C PHE A 405 -22.00 -19.84 5.20
N TRP A 406 -22.01 -18.52 5.06
CA TRP A 406 -23.23 -17.72 4.97
C TRP A 406 -23.74 -17.69 3.53
N HIS A 407 -25.03 -17.41 3.38
CA HIS A 407 -25.69 -17.19 2.08
C HIS A 407 -25.62 -18.38 1.09
N GLN A 408 -25.44 -19.61 1.59
CA GLN A 408 -25.33 -20.82 0.76
C GLN A 408 -26.67 -21.53 0.47
N ASP A 409 -27.76 -21.13 1.14
CA ASP A 409 -29.07 -21.77 0.93
C ASP A 409 -29.79 -21.11 -0.25
N ALA A 410 -29.77 -21.77 -1.42
CA ALA A 410 -30.38 -21.32 -2.66
C ALA A 410 -31.89 -21.01 -2.53
N SER A 411 -32.56 -21.61 -1.55
CA SER A 411 -34.00 -21.45 -1.34
C SER A 411 -34.36 -20.16 -0.59
N ARG A 412 -33.38 -19.50 0.05
CA ARG A 412 -33.62 -18.31 0.88
C ARG A 412 -33.43 -17.02 0.09
N PRO A 413 -34.28 -16.00 0.33
CA PRO A 413 -33.97 -14.64 -0.08
C PRO A 413 -32.60 -14.21 0.47
N GLY A 414 -31.73 -13.72 -0.40
CA GLY A 414 -30.36 -13.32 -0.04
C GLY A 414 -29.29 -14.42 -0.17
N ALA A 415 -29.59 -15.52 -0.87
CA ALA A 415 -28.57 -16.48 -1.31
C ALA A 415 -27.53 -15.81 -2.23
N ASP A 416 -26.25 -16.10 -2.02
CA ASP A 416 -25.16 -15.52 -2.80
C ASP A 416 -24.16 -16.57 -3.26
N LEU A 417 -24.68 -17.59 -3.93
CA LEU A 417 -23.89 -18.67 -4.49
C LEU A 417 -22.97 -18.19 -5.61
N LEU A 418 -21.76 -18.76 -5.66
CA LEU A 418 -20.85 -18.60 -6.78
C LEU A 418 -21.38 -19.37 -8.00
N SER A 419 -21.68 -18.62 -9.05
CA SER A 419 -21.94 -19.15 -10.38
C SER A 419 -20.82 -18.75 -11.33
N PHE A 420 -20.74 -19.42 -12.48
CA PHE A 420 -19.79 -19.06 -13.52
C PHE A 420 -19.89 -17.58 -13.94
N SER A 421 -21.11 -17.03 -14.08
CA SER A 421 -21.32 -15.63 -14.44
C SER A 421 -20.80 -14.66 -13.37
N LYS A 422 -20.94 -14.99 -12.09
CA LYS A 422 -20.41 -14.19 -10.98
C LYS A 422 -18.88 -14.26 -10.88
N VAL A 423 -18.29 -15.42 -11.16
CA VAL A 423 -16.82 -15.55 -11.26
C VAL A 423 -16.30 -14.70 -12.43
N LEU A 424 -16.97 -14.76 -13.59
CA LEU A 424 -16.61 -13.95 -14.76
C LEU A 424 -16.72 -12.45 -14.46
N PHE A 425 -17.75 -12.03 -13.72
CA PHE A 425 -17.91 -10.64 -13.30
C PHE A 425 -16.82 -10.20 -12.33
N SER A 426 -16.47 -11.04 -11.34
CA SER A 426 -15.35 -10.79 -10.42
C SER A 426 -14.04 -10.61 -11.18
N TRP A 427 -13.81 -11.44 -12.21
CA TRP A 427 -12.64 -11.33 -13.07
C TRP A 427 -12.63 -10.03 -13.86
N ALA A 428 -13.75 -9.63 -14.44
CA ALA A 428 -13.87 -8.34 -15.14
C ALA A 428 -13.53 -7.16 -14.21
N LEU A 429 -14.04 -7.17 -12.98
CA LEU A 429 -13.68 -6.17 -11.96
C LEU A 429 -12.18 -6.19 -11.66
N ALA A 430 -11.59 -7.38 -11.46
CA ALA A 430 -10.16 -7.53 -11.20
C ALA A 430 -9.29 -7.06 -12.38
N ALA A 431 -9.74 -7.29 -13.62
CA ALA A 431 -9.06 -6.83 -14.82
C ALA A 431 -9.10 -5.30 -14.94
N VAL A 432 -10.27 -4.68 -14.70
CA VAL A 432 -10.40 -3.21 -14.68
C VAL A 432 -9.53 -2.61 -13.57
N ALA A 433 -9.58 -3.17 -12.36
CA ALA A 433 -8.75 -2.74 -11.24
C ALA A 433 -7.25 -2.87 -11.55
N SER A 434 -6.84 -3.98 -12.17
CA SER A 434 -5.46 -4.20 -12.61
C SER A 434 -5.03 -3.20 -13.70
N TRP A 435 -5.93 -2.86 -14.63
CA TRP A 435 -5.67 -1.86 -15.67
C TRP A 435 -5.42 -0.47 -15.07
N VAL A 436 -6.30 -0.03 -14.16
CA VAL A 436 -6.10 1.21 -13.39
C VAL A 436 -4.79 1.13 -12.60
N GLY A 437 -4.48 -0.04 -12.04
CA GLY A 437 -3.23 -0.29 -11.33
C GLY A 437 -2.00 -0.11 -12.20
N LEU A 438 -1.99 -0.63 -13.43
CA LEU A 438 -0.89 -0.46 -14.38
C LEU A 438 -0.66 1.01 -14.74
N ILE A 439 -1.74 1.76 -14.97
CA ILE A 439 -1.68 3.20 -15.27
C ILE A 439 -1.09 3.95 -14.08
N TRP A 440 -1.65 3.74 -12.88
CA TRP A 440 -1.21 4.41 -11.66
C TRP A 440 0.24 4.06 -11.31
N GLY A 441 0.60 2.78 -11.37
CA GLY A 441 1.96 2.30 -11.11
C GLY A 441 2.98 2.85 -12.12
N GLY A 442 2.61 2.93 -13.40
CA GLY A 442 3.42 3.53 -14.44
C GLY A 442 3.67 5.02 -14.22
N TRP A 443 2.66 5.75 -13.72
CA TRP A 443 2.80 7.14 -13.31
C TRP A 443 3.67 7.29 -12.05
N MET A 444 3.42 6.52 -10.99
CA MET A 444 4.20 6.56 -9.74
C MET A 444 5.69 6.31 -9.97
N ARG A 445 6.05 5.48 -10.96
CA ARG A 445 7.45 5.21 -11.31
C ARG A 445 8.21 6.43 -11.85
N LYS A 446 7.48 7.47 -12.27
CA LYS A 446 8.01 8.73 -12.83
C LYS A 446 7.94 9.89 -11.82
N VAL A 447 7.24 9.72 -10.69
CA VAL A 447 7.06 10.78 -9.68
C VAL A 447 8.41 11.12 -9.06
N GLN A 448 8.93 12.33 -9.28
CA GLN A 448 10.12 12.82 -8.59
C GLN A 448 9.81 14.00 -7.65
N ARG A 449 8.60 14.54 -7.77
CA ARG A 449 8.09 15.72 -7.06
C ARG A 449 7.09 15.35 -6.01
#